data_AF-A0A163TKE5-F1
#
_entry.id   AF-A0A163TKE5-F1
#
_cell.length_a   1.000
_cell.length_b   1.000
_cell.length_c   1.000
_cell.angle_alpha   90.00
_cell.angle_beta   90.00
_cell.angle_gamma   90.00
#
_symmetry.space_group_name_H-M   'P 1'
#
loop_
_entity.id
_entity.type
_entity.pdbx_description
1 polymer ?
#
loop_
_entity_poly.entity_id
_entity_poly.type
_entity_poly.pdbx_seq_one_letter_code
_entity_poly.pdbx_strand_id
1 'polypeptide(L)'
;MTVKRKHKVNRKAGYSLVEMLVALAILALIAGIAGPKAIAFLGRSKTKTAELQIQELGTSLELYYLDVGRYPAESDGLNALISAPSSASQWNGPYLENEASLIDPWDRPYLYRSPGQKGEYDIYSLGRDGAKGGSGEDRDLEKI
;
A
#
# COMPACT_ATOMS: atom_id res chain seq x y z
N MET A 1 -30.71 -27.15 66.62
CA MET A 1 -29.60 -26.17 66.49
C MET A 1 -29.42 -25.86 65.02
N THR A 2 -29.77 -24.65 64.57
CA THR A 2 -29.72 -24.26 63.15
C THR A 2 -28.76 -23.08 63.01
N VAL A 3 -27.61 -23.31 62.37
CA VAL A 3 -26.54 -22.32 62.23
C VAL A 3 -26.87 -21.37 61.07
N LYS A 4 -27.17 -20.10 61.36
CA LYS A 4 -27.32 -19.04 60.35
C LYS A 4 -25.94 -18.64 59.81
N ARG A 5 -25.60 -19.06 58.57
CA ARG A 5 -24.43 -18.54 57.84
C ARG A 5 -24.71 -17.13 57.31
N LYS A 6 -23.98 -16.12 57.82
CA LYS A 6 -23.99 -14.75 57.29
C LYS A 6 -23.27 -14.72 55.93
N HIS A 7 -23.99 -14.39 54.87
CA HIS A 7 -23.38 -14.05 53.57
C HIS A 7 -22.66 -12.70 53.69
N LYS A 8 -21.33 -12.69 53.51
CA LYS A 8 -20.57 -11.45 53.32
C LYS A 8 -20.89 -10.92 51.92
N VAL A 9 -21.66 -9.83 51.84
CA VAL A 9 -21.85 -9.09 50.60
C VAL A 9 -20.51 -8.48 50.21
N ASN A 10 -19.94 -8.98 49.13
CA ASN A 10 -18.71 -8.45 48.56
C ASN A 10 -19.06 -7.11 47.90
N ARG A 11 -18.77 -5.98 48.55
CA ARG A 11 -18.96 -4.65 47.95
C ARG A 11 -17.95 -4.53 46.81
N LYS A 12 -18.41 -4.61 45.56
CA LYS A 12 -17.59 -4.22 44.41
C LYS A 12 -17.25 -2.74 44.57
N ALA A 13 -15.96 -2.43 44.71
CA ALA A 13 -15.49 -1.05 44.64
C ALA A 13 -15.72 -0.56 43.20
N GLY A 14 -16.50 0.51 43.03
CA GLY A 14 -16.62 1.21 41.76
C GLY A 14 -15.45 2.17 41.55
N TYR A 15 -15.10 2.44 40.30
CA TYR A 15 -14.09 3.44 39.95
C TYR A 15 -14.56 4.84 40.35
N SER A 16 -13.64 5.68 40.82
CA SER A 16 -13.95 7.08 41.15
C SER A 16 -14.05 7.94 39.88
N LEU A 17 -14.84 9.02 39.92
CA LEU A 17 -14.92 9.97 38.80
C LEU A 17 -13.55 10.59 38.49
N VAL A 18 -12.74 10.85 39.52
CA VAL A 18 -11.40 11.41 39.38
C VAL A 18 -10.48 10.45 38.63
N GLU A 19 -10.56 9.16 38.91
CA GLU A 19 -9.74 8.13 38.24
C GLU A 19 -10.06 8.02 36.75
N MET A 20 -11.34 8.10 36.38
CA MET A 20 -11.75 8.17 34.98
C MET A 20 -11.24 9.45 34.31
N LEU A 21 -11.29 10.60 35.00
CA LEU A 21 -10.75 11.87 34.46
C LEU A 21 -9.23 11.79 34.22
N VAL A 22 -8.48 11.24 35.18
CA VAL A 22 -7.03 11.06 35.04
C VAL A 22 -6.70 10.10 33.89
N ALA A 23 -7.41 8.98 33.78
CA ALA A 23 -7.22 8.02 32.70
C ALA A 23 -7.48 8.66 31.32
N LEU A 24 -8.58 9.40 31.18
CA LEU A 24 -8.91 10.10 29.94
C LEU A 24 -7.88 11.19 29.59
N ALA A 25 -7.35 11.91 30.58
CA ALA A 25 -6.30 12.91 30.37
C ALA A 25 -5.02 12.28 29.82
N ILE A 26 -4.59 11.14 30.36
CA ILE A 26 -3.43 10.40 29.87
C ILE A 26 -3.68 9.87 28.45
N LEU A 27 -4.87 9.32 28.18
CA LEU A 27 -5.24 8.83 26.84
C LEU A 27 -5.22 9.96 25.80
N ALA A 28 -5.74 11.15 26.14
CA ALA A 28 -5.68 12.31 25.26
C ALA A 28 -4.24 12.74 24.96
N LEU A 29 -3.37 12.74 25.98
CA LEU A 29 -1.95 13.08 25.82
C LEU A 29 -1.22 12.07 24.93
N ILE A 30 -1.45 10.77 25.13
CA ILE A 30 -0.87 9.72 24.27
C ILE A 30 -1.39 9.84 22.84
N ALA A 31 -2.71 9.98 22.67
CA ALA A 31 -3.34 10.08 21.35
C ALA A 31 -2.82 11.28 20.56
N GLY A 32 -2.61 12.43 21.22
CA GLY A 32 -2.08 13.64 20.58
C GLY A 32 -0.67 13.48 20.00
N ILE A 33 0.18 12.64 20.60
CA ILE A 33 1.55 12.41 20.13
C ILE A 33 1.63 11.21 19.17
N ALA A 34 0.94 10.12 19.50
CA ALA A 34 1.02 8.86 18.75
C ALA A 34 0.23 8.90 17.43
N GLY A 35 -0.94 9.56 17.42
CA GLY A 35 -1.84 9.61 16.26
C GLY A 35 -1.16 10.15 14.99
N PRO A 36 -0.63 11.39 15.00
CA PRO A 36 0.01 11.96 13.82
C PRO A 36 1.22 11.15 13.33
N LYS A 37 2.01 10.58 14.26
CA LYS A 37 3.18 9.75 13.91
C LYS A 37 2.80 8.44 13.23
N ALA A 38 1.72 7.80 13.68
CA ALA A 38 1.21 6.58 13.07
C ALA A 38 0.75 6.82 11.62
N ILE A 39 0.00 7.91 11.38
CA ILE A 39 -0.47 8.28 10.04
C ILE A 39 0.72 8.55 9.11
N ALA A 40 1.69 9.35 9.55
CA ALA A 40 2.89 9.66 8.76
C ALA A 40 3.82 8.44 8.54
N PHE A 41 3.75 7.43 9.40
CA PHE A 41 4.47 6.17 9.20
C PHE A 41 3.79 5.32 8.12
N LEU A 42 2.46 5.20 8.17
CA LEU A 42 1.69 4.46 7.17
C LEU A 42 1.90 5.04 5.77
N GLY A 43 1.82 6.36 5.61
CA GLY A 43 2.01 6.99 4.31
C GLY A 43 3.42 6.81 3.74
N ARG A 44 4.48 6.95 4.56
CA ARG A 44 5.86 6.60 4.15
C ARG A 44 6.02 5.14 3.76
N SER A 45 5.35 4.22 4.46
CA SER A 45 5.37 2.79 4.11
C SER A 45 4.74 2.56 2.74
N LYS A 46 3.60 3.21 2.46
CA LYS A 46 2.94 3.14 1.14
C LYS A 46 3.86 3.64 0.02
N THR A 47 4.46 4.82 0.18
CA THR A 47 5.43 5.33 -0.80
C THR A 47 6.56 4.33 -1.06
N LYS A 48 7.11 3.72 0.00
CA LYS A 48 8.20 2.77 -0.15
C LYS A 48 7.78 1.48 -0.85
N THR A 49 6.60 0.95 -0.51
CA THR A 49 6.03 -0.20 -1.20
C THR A 49 5.83 0.10 -2.68
N ALA A 50 5.33 1.28 -3.01
CA ALA A 50 5.12 1.68 -4.40
C ALA A 50 6.42 1.72 -5.21
N GLU A 51 7.51 2.26 -4.63
CA GLU A 51 8.83 2.24 -5.26
C GLU A 51 9.33 0.81 -5.56
N LEU A 52 9.14 -0.11 -4.61
CA LEU A 52 9.56 -1.50 -4.77
C LEU A 52 8.74 -2.22 -5.85
N GLN A 53 7.43 -2.03 -5.86
CA GLN A 53 6.55 -2.58 -6.89
C GLN A 53 6.91 -2.03 -8.28
N ILE A 54 7.22 -0.74 -8.41
CA ILE A 54 7.69 -0.16 -9.68
C ILE A 54 9.00 -0.83 -10.15
N GLN A 55 9.93 -1.13 -9.24
CA GLN A 55 11.17 -1.85 -9.57
C GLN A 55 10.91 -3.29 -10.02
N GLU A 56 10.00 -3.99 -9.34
CA GLU A 56 9.56 -5.34 -9.69
C GLU A 56 8.90 -5.36 -11.08
N LEU A 57 7.95 -4.45 -11.34
CA LEU A 57 7.29 -4.29 -12.64
C LEU A 57 8.31 -4.05 -13.77
N GLY A 58 9.31 -3.22 -13.52
CA GLY A 58 10.38 -3.01 -14.49
C GLY A 58 11.17 -4.29 -14.76
N THR A 59 11.57 -5.03 -13.71
CA THR A 59 12.25 -6.33 -13.88
C THR A 59 11.40 -7.31 -14.70
N SER A 60 10.09 -7.36 -14.47
CA SER A 60 9.16 -8.21 -15.23
C SER A 60 9.03 -7.77 -16.69
N LEU A 61 9.07 -6.46 -16.97
CA LEU A 61 9.12 -5.94 -18.34
C LEU A 61 10.43 -6.31 -19.05
N GLU A 62 11.55 -6.26 -18.34
CA GLU A 62 12.84 -6.72 -18.87
C GLU A 62 12.78 -8.22 -19.23
N LEU A 63 12.16 -9.07 -18.39
CA LEU A 63 11.94 -10.49 -18.71
C LEU A 63 11.03 -10.67 -19.94
N TYR A 64 9.93 -9.92 -20.00
CA TYR A 64 9.04 -9.92 -21.17
C TYR A 64 9.82 -9.55 -22.45
N TYR A 65 10.69 -8.53 -22.38
CA TYR A 65 11.51 -8.13 -23.51
C TYR A 65 12.48 -9.23 -23.94
N LEU A 66 13.07 -9.97 -23.02
CA LEU A 66 13.99 -11.07 -23.35
C LEU A 66 13.31 -12.19 -24.14
N ASP A 67 12.05 -12.49 -23.83
CA ASP A 67 11.30 -13.56 -24.50
C ASP A 67 10.64 -13.07 -25.81
N VAL A 68 9.99 -11.91 -25.79
CA VAL A 68 9.17 -11.40 -26.89
C VAL A 68 9.98 -10.50 -27.85
N GLY A 69 11.14 -10.01 -27.40
CA GLY A 69 12.03 -9.13 -28.17
C GLY A 69 11.58 -7.66 -28.24
N ARG A 70 10.53 -7.28 -27.50
CA ARG A 70 10.00 -5.92 -27.39
C ARG A 70 9.20 -5.78 -26.10
N TYR A 71 9.00 -4.55 -25.63
CA TYR A 71 8.07 -4.29 -24.53
C TYR A 71 6.60 -4.41 -24.98
N PRO A 72 5.64 -4.61 -24.05
CA PRO A 72 4.22 -4.58 -24.35
C PRO A 72 3.79 -3.29 -25.05
N ALA A 73 2.85 -3.39 -25.99
CA ALA A 73 2.24 -2.18 -26.54
C ALA A 73 1.40 -1.46 -25.48
N GLU A 74 1.22 -0.15 -25.60
CA GLU A 74 0.37 0.63 -24.68
C GLU A 74 -1.08 0.09 -24.62
N SER A 75 -1.57 -0.52 -25.70
CA SER A 75 -2.88 -1.19 -25.72
C SER A 75 -2.96 -2.45 -24.85
N ASP A 76 -1.86 -3.19 -24.74
CA ASP A 76 -1.78 -4.41 -23.94
C ASP A 76 -1.45 -4.05 -22.48
N GLY A 77 -0.67 -2.98 -22.30
CA GLY A 77 -0.29 -2.42 -21.01
C GLY A 77 0.46 -3.42 -20.12
N LEU A 78 0.40 -3.21 -18.80
CA LEU A 78 1.01 -4.11 -17.82
C LEU A 78 0.28 -5.45 -17.69
N ASN A 79 -0.94 -5.57 -18.22
CA ASN A 79 -1.66 -6.84 -18.23
C ASN A 79 -0.95 -7.91 -19.08
N ALA A 80 -0.13 -7.49 -20.05
CA ALA A 80 0.74 -8.39 -20.81
C ALA A 80 1.74 -9.16 -19.94
N LEU A 81 2.03 -8.67 -18.73
CA LEU A 81 2.89 -9.35 -17.76
C LEU A 81 2.19 -10.52 -17.07
N ILE A 82 0.87 -10.58 -17.08
CA ILE A 82 0.07 -11.61 -16.41
C ILE A 82 -0.55 -12.56 -17.43
N SER A 83 -1.08 -12.02 -18.52
CA SER A 83 -1.76 -12.77 -19.56
C SER A 83 -1.10 -12.54 -20.91
N ALA A 84 -0.95 -13.61 -21.70
CA ALA A 84 -0.36 -13.54 -23.03
C ALA A 84 -1.18 -12.63 -23.95
N PRO A 85 -0.59 -11.53 -24.49
CA PRO A 85 -1.28 -10.74 -25.50
C PRO A 85 -1.27 -11.47 -26.84
N SER A 86 -2.32 -11.29 -27.65
CA SER A 86 -2.44 -11.94 -28.97
C SER A 86 -1.31 -11.58 -29.93
N SER A 87 -0.60 -10.47 -29.67
CA SER A 87 0.51 -9.97 -30.47
C SER A 87 1.85 -10.64 -30.15
N ALA A 88 1.98 -11.36 -29.03
CA ALA A 88 3.25 -11.90 -28.52
C ALA A 88 3.33 -13.43 -28.67
N SER A 89 3.87 -13.89 -29.80
CA SER A 89 4.00 -15.32 -30.12
C SER A 89 5.05 -16.08 -29.31
N GLN A 90 6.02 -15.38 -28.70
CA GLN A 90 7.09 -15.96 -27.87
C GLN A 90 6.86 -15.72 -26.37
N TRP A 91 5.65 -15.32 -25.98
CA TRP A 91 5.31 -15.09 -24.58
C TRP A 91 5.50 -16.38 -23.75
N ASN A 92 6.25 -16.27 -22.66
CA ASN A 92 6.59 -17.39 -21.77
C ASN A 92 6.30 -17.05 -20.29
N GLY A 93 5.38 -16.11 -20.07
CA GLY A 93 4.94 -15.72 -18.74
C GLY A 93 4.04 -16.77 -18.05
N PRO A 94 3.39 -16.39 -16.94
CA PRO A 94 3.28 -15.02 -16.42
C PRO A 94 4.59 -14.50 -15.81
N TYR A 95 4.87 -13.21 -16.04
CA TYR A 95 6.02 -12.48 -15.52
C TYR A 95 5.73 -11.80 -14.17
N LEU A 96 4.47 -11.82 -13.73
CA LEU A 96 4.01 -11.39 -12.42
C LEU A 96 3.07 -12.46 -11.84
N GLU A 97 3.10 -12.62 -10.52
CA GLU A 97 2.32 -13.67 -9.86
C GLU A 97 0.81 -13.36 -9.83
N ASN A 98 0.42 -12.09 -9.76
CA ASN A 98 -0.97 -11.71 -9.56
C ASN A 98 -1.28 -10.29 -10.09
N GLU A 99 -2.57 -10.03 -10.34
CA GLU A 99 -3.10 -8.72 -10.77
C GLU A 99 -2.98 -7.64 -9.68
N ALA A 100 -2.91 -8.01 -8.41
CA ALA A 100 -2.75 -7.04 -7.33
C ALA A 100 -1.39 -6.32 -7.41
N SER A 101 -0.36 -6.93 -8.01
CA SER A 101 0.93 -6.28 -8.29
C SER A 101 0.81 -5.14 -9.32
N LEU A 102 -0.30 -5.03 -10.05
CA LEU A 102 -0.59 -3.91 -10.95
C LEU A 102 -1.28 -2.74 -10.25
N ILE A 103 -1.64 -2.90 -8.98
CA ILE A 103 -2.32 -1.89 -8.17
C ILE A 103 -1.32 -1.32 -7.16
N ASP A 104 -1.26 0.00 -7.11
CA ASP A 104 -0.42 0.74 -6.19
C ASP A 104 -1.00 0.75 -4.75
N PRO A 105 -0.22 1.18 -3.75
CA PRO A 105 -0.65 1.19 -2.35
C PRO A 105 -1.80 2.16 -2.02
N TRP A 106 -2.26 2.95 -2.98
CA TRP A 106 -3.42 3.84 -2.88
C TRP A 106 -4.61 3.33 -3.69
N ASP A 107 -4.59 2.04 -4.03
CA ASP A 107 -5.66 1.30 -4.71
C ASP A 107 -5.91 1.80 -6.14
N ARG A 108 -4.86 2.28 -6.82
CA ARG A 108 -4.92 2.76 -8.22
C ARG A 108 -4.04 1.90 -9.11
N PRO A 109 -4.41 1.67 -10.38
CA PRO A 109 -3.55 0.96 -11.30
C PRO A 109 -2.27 1.76 -11.57
N TYR A 110 -1.13 1.07 -11.65
CA TYR A 110 0.10 1.66 -12.18
C TYR A 110 -0.11 2.12 -13.61
N LEU A 111 0.48 3.27 -13.93
CA LEU A 111 0.43 3.84 -15.26
C LEU A 111 1.65 3.37 -16.05
N TYR A 112 1.41 2.98 -17.29
CA TYR A 112 2.41 2.49 -18.22
C TYR A 112 2.31 3.23 -19.54
N ARG A 113 3.46 3.52 -20.14
CA ARG A 113 3.54 4.10 -21.47
C ARG A 113 4.69 3.48 -22.25
N SER A 114 4.46 3.12 -23.51
CA SER A 114 5.51 2.75 -24.45
C SER A 114 5.18 3.26 -25.86
N PRO A 115 6.09 4.04 -26.50
CA PRO A 115 7.41 4.44 -26.01
C PRO A 115 7.36 5.44 -24.84
N GLY A 116 8.31 5.32 -23.92
CA GLY A 116 8.44 6.24 -22.78
C GLY A 116 8.89 7.65 -23.19
N GLN A 117 8.77 8.62 -22.29
CA GLN A 117 9.24 10.00 -22.51
C GLN A 117 10.75 10.12 -22.45
N LYS A 118 11.41 9.32 -21.59
CA LYS A 118 12.87 9.37 -21.35
C LYS A 118 13.58 8.05 -21.71
N GLY A 119 12.83 7.03 -22.12
CA GLY A 119 13.36 5.69 -22.38
C GLY A 119 12.40 4.84 -23.21
N GLU A 120 12.60 3.53 -23.22
CA GLU A 120 11.78 2.60 -24.00
C GLU A 120 10.36 2.44 -23.44
N TYR A 121 10.21 2.64 -22.12
CA TYR A 121 8.92 2.68 -21.44
C TYR A 121 8.99 3.61 -20.21
N ASP A 122 7.83 4.07 -19.76
CA ASP A 122 7.66 4.71 -18.45
C ASP A 122 6.70 3.85 -17.59
N ILE A 123 7.04 3.62 -16.32
CA ILE A 123 6.09 3.13 -15.30
C ILE A 123 6.05 4.14 -14.15
N TYR A 124 4.85 4.54 -13.74
CA TYR A 124 4.68 5.47 -12.64
C TYR A 124 3.37 5.31 -11.86
N SER A 125 3.39 5.78 -10.61
CA SER A 125 2.21 6.03 -9.78
C SER A 125 2.13 7.52 -9.49
N LEU A 126 0.90 8.06 -9.45
CA LEU A 126 0.65 9.47 -9.16
C LEU A 126 0.66 9.78 -7.65
N GLY A 127 1.05 8.83 -6.81
CA GLY A 127 1.10 9.02 -5.36
C GLY A 127 -0.28 9.08 -4.70
N ARG A 128 -0.33 9.61 -3.47
CA ARG A 128 -1.52 9.56 -2.61
C ARG A 128 -2.70 10.38 -3.15
N ASP A 129 -2.46 11.59 -3.63
CA ASP A 129 -3.49 12.44 -4.24
C ASP A 129 -3.91 11.89 -5.61
N GLY A 130 -2.99 11.18 -6.25
CA GLY A 130 -3.04 10.65 -7.60
C GLY A 130 -3.37 11.72 -8.63
N ALA A 131 -2.72 12.86 -8.46
CA ALA A 131 -2.64 13.92 -9.43
C ALA A 131 -1.17 14.11 -9.82
N LYS A 132 -0.93 14.56 -11.06
CA LYS A 132 0.44 14.79 -11.52
C LYS A 132 1.13 15.86 -10.67
N GLY A 133 2.36 15.59 -10.25
CA GLY A 133 3.21 16.50 -9.50
C GLY A 133 3.23 16.15 -8.02
N GLY A 134 2.88 17.12 -7.17
CA GLY A 134 2.81 16.95 -5.72
C GLY A 134 4.16 16.89 -4.99
N SER A 135 4.11 16.61 -3.69
CA SER A 135 5.28 16.54 -2.81
C SER A 135 5.06 15.56 -1.67
N GLY A 136 6.14 15.08 -1.07
CA GLY A 136 6.04 14.13 0.04
C GLY A 136 5.43 12.80 -0.39
N GLU A 137 4.23 12.49 0.12
CA GLU A 137 3.43 11.30 -0.22
C GLU A 137 2.55 11.49 -1.47
N ASP A 138 2.30 12.74 -1.84
CA ASP A 138 1.52 13.13 -3.03
C ASP A 138 2.41 13.24 -4.27
N ARG A 139 3.71 12.92 -4.15
CA ARG A 139 4.62 13.03 -5.29
C ARG A 139 4.40 11.89 -6.27
N ASP A 140 4.56 12.19 -7.55
CA ASP A 140 4.71 11.16 -8.60
C ASP A 140 5.93 10.27 -8.30
N LEU A 141 5.75 8.95 -8.46
CA LEU A 141 6.80 7.94 -8.34
C LEU A 141 7.01 7.30 -9.71
N GLU A 142 8.21 7.42 -10.28
CA GLU A 142 8.56 6.88 -11.60
C GLU A 142 9.86 6.07 -11.54
N LYS A 143 9.97 5.00 -12.35
CA LYS A 143 11.28 4.39 -12.69
C LYS A 143 11.86 5.23 -13.84
N ILE A 144 13.08 5.76 -13.64
CA ILE A 144 13.88 6.41 -14.68
C ILE A 144 14.76 5.36 -15.34
#